data_AF-A0A254NMH6-F1
#
_entry.id   AF-A0A254NMH6-F1
#
_cell.length_a   1.000
_cell.length_b   1.000
_cell.length_c   1.000
_cell.angle_alpha   90.00
_cell.angle_beta   90.00
_cell.angle_gamma   90.00
#
_symmetry.space_group_name_H-M   'P 1'
#
loop_
_entity.id
_entity.type
_entity.pdbx_description
1 polymer ?
#
loop_
_entity_poly.entity_id
_entity_poly.type
_entity_poly.pdbx_seq_one_letter_code
_entity_poly.pdbx_strand_id
1 'polypeptide(L)'
;MRMTCDGLASMGYIYLMPPAAHPVIDTLPNDIIELVPEEKLHIPYISAPDEDPAPKLDRMRVAELTYREDFGKGYDTPYGNDMDKNGYIIGIESDLTSQRLAELLNAKAFQVIDMHWRGRDYHLLTLDTAEKVFDERNTLYRMSDLEDVFVIVNFGKPKIVMNEQNVVLDTDDLPLIEFRGFLSSRDDLYPLDFLLKSDFRLSLKPPDPEIIKKILG
;
A
#
# COMPACT_ATOMS: atom_id res chain seq x y z
N MET A 1 -11.44 -0.70 -0.63
CA MET A 1 -10.13 -0.30 -1.16
C MET A 1 -9.98 -1.02 -2.47
N ARG A 2 -9.39 -0.41 -3.49
CA ARG A 2 -9.18 -1.10 -4.77
C ARG A 2 -7.74 -1.55 -4.91
N MET A 3 -7.52 -2.78 -5.32
CA MET A 3 -6.18 -3.29 -5.66
C MET A 3 -6.20 -3.87 -7.06
N THR A 4 -5.19 -3.53 -7.85
CA THR A 4 -5.05 -4.02 -9.22
C THR A 4 -3.70 -4.69 -9.39
N CYS A 5 -3.68 -5.88 -9.98
CA CYS A 5 -2.45 -6.55 -10.38
C CYS A 5 -2.61 -7.13 -11.80
N ASP A 6 -1.60 -6.93 -12.63
CA ASP A 6 -1.47 -7.68 -13.88
C ASP A 6 -0.57 -8.89 -13.61
N GLY A 7 -1.03 -10.11 -13.95
CA GLY A 7 -0.30 -11.35 -13.72
C GLY A 7 1.02 -11.47 -14.50
N LEU A 8 1.25 -10.60 -15.47
CA LEU A 8 2.54 -10.48 -16.16
C LEU A 8 3.48 -9.44 -15.55
N ALA A 9 2.95 -8.51 -14.74
CA ALA A 9 3.74 -7.46 -14.13
C ALA A 9 4.27 -7.89 -12.76
N SER A 10 5.49 -7.49 -12.43
CA SER A 10 5.99 -7.53 -11.05
C SER A 10 5.31 -6.51 -10.14
N MET A 11 4.45 -5.64 -10.70
CA MET A 11 3.90 -4.46 -10.06
C MET A 11 2.38 -4.56 -9.92
N GLY A 12 1.89 -4.13 -8.77
CA GLY A 12 0.47 -3.90 -8.51
C GLY A 12 0.24 -2.50 -7.95
N TYR A 13 -0.99 -2.04 -8.03
CA TYR A 13 -1.42 -0.73 -7.55
C TYR A 13 -2.46 -0.90 -6.44
N ILE A 14 -2.30 -0.17 -5.33
CA ILE A 14 -3.29 -0.08 -4.26
C ILE A 14 -3.84 1.35 -4.21
N TYR A 15 -5.14 1.49 -4.48
CA TYR A 15 -5.88 2.75 -4.37
C TYR A 15 -6.36 2.93 -2.93
N LEU A 16 -5.84 3.95 -2.24
CA LEU A 16 -6.24 4.30 -0.87
C LEU A 16 -7.46 5.22 -0.84
N MET A 17 -7.67 5.95 -1.94
CA MET A 17 -8.86 6.78 -2.19
C MET A 17 -9.65 6.25 -3.40
N PRO A 18 -10.97 6.52 -3.48
CA PRO A 18 -11.73 6.23 -4.69
C PRO A 18 -11.08 6.88 -5.91
N PRO A 19 -10.64 6.09 -6.91
CA PRO A 19 -10.04 6.68 -8.11
C PRO A 19 -11.09 7.46 -8.91
N ALA A 20 -10.63 8.43 -9.69
CA ALA A 20 -11.44 8.95 -10.79
C ALA A 20 -11.80 7.78 -11.73
N ALA A 21 -12.99 7.81 -12.33
CA ALA A 21 -13.44 6.73 -13.21
C ALA A 21 -12.40 6.43 -14.30
N HIS A 22 -11.86 5.22 -14.32
CA HIS A 22 -10.81 4.81 -15.24
C HIS A 22 -11.26 3.56 -16.02
N PRO A 23 -11.76 3.73 -17.26
CA PRO A 23 -12.45 2.68 -18.00
C PRO A 23 -11.64 1.40 -18.17
N VAL A 24 -10.32 1.52 -18.31
CA VAL A 24 -9.41 0.38 -18.52
C VAL A 24 -9.35 -0.54 -17.30
N ILE A 25 -9.34 0.02 -16.09
CA ILE A 25 -9.22 -0.75 -14.84
C ILE A 25 -10.51 -1.50 -14.57
N ASP A 26 -11.65 -0.87 -14.84
CA ASP A 26 -12.97 -1.47 -14.61
C ASP A 26 -13.24 -2.65 -15.57
N THR A 27 -12.46 -2.77 -16.66
CA THR A 27 -12.53 -3.89 -17.62
C THR A 27 -11.56 -5.03 -17.36
N LEU A 28 -10.64 -4.90 -16.39
CA LEU A 28 -9.74 -6.00 -16.04
C LEU A 28 -10.56 -7.20 -15.54
N PRO A 29 -10.19 -8.43 -15.94
CA PRO A 29 -10.79 -9.63 -15.37
C PRO A 29 -10.52 -9.69 -13.87
N ASN A 30 -11.34 -10.47 -13.18
CA ASN A 30 -11.19 -10.71 -11.75
C ASN A 30 -11.01 -12.21 -11.51
N ASP A 31 -9.80 -12.68 -11.75
CA ASP A 31 -9.42 -14.08 -11.57
C ASP A 31 -9.03 -14.38 -10.10
N ILE A 32 -9.21 -13.43 -9.17
CA ILE A 32 -8.76 -13.56 -7.77
C ILE A 32 -9.41 -14.77 -7.07
N ILE A 33 -10.62 -15.14 -7.46
CA ILE A 33 -11.38 -16.27 -6.89
C ILE A 33 -10.70 -17.62 -7.16
N GLU A 34 -9.81 -17.70 -8.16
CA GLU A 34 -9.01 -18.90 -8.41
C GLU A 34 -7.88 -19.08 -7.37
N LEU A 35 -7.47 -18.00 -6.71
CA LEU A 35 -6.37 -17.98 -5.74
C LEU A 35 -6.82 -17.78 -4.29
N VAL A 36 -7.95 -17.10 -4.08
CA VAL A 36 -8.44 -16.69 -2.77
C VAL A 36 -9.93 -17.00 -2.67
N PRO A 37 -10.36 -17.75 -1.65
CA PRO A 37 -11.78 -18.00 -1.39
C PRO A 37 -12.57 -16.69 -1.21
N GLU A 38 -13.81 -16.66 -1.71
CA GLU A 38 -14.67 -15.47 -1.70
C GLU A 38 -14.85 -14.89 -0.29
N GLU A 39 -14.94 -15.73 0.73
CA GLU A 39 -15.08 -15.31 2.13
C GLU A 39 -13.85 -14.55 2.66
N LYS A 40 -12.71 -14.58 1.96
CA LYS A 40 -11.51 -13.81 2.31
C LYS A 40 -11.35 -12.55 1.46
N LEU A 41 -12.23 -12.31 0.49
CA LEU A 41 -12.21 -11.13 -0.39
C LEU A 41 -12.89 -9.92 0.26
N HIS A 42 -12.60 -9.67 1.54
CA HIS A 42 -13.07 -8.50 2.25
C HIS A 42 -11.98 -8.02 3.21
N ILE A 43 -11.97 -6.72 3.48
CA ILE A 43 -11.07 -6.13 4.47
C ILE A 43 -11.85 -6.05 5.80
N PRO A 44 -11.46 -6.82 6.83
CA PRO A 44 -12.12 -6.75 8.12
C PRO A 44 -11.91 -5.38 8.77
N TYR A 45 -12.96 -4.95 9.47
CA TYR A 45 -12.96 -3.78 10.34
C TYR A 45 -12.96 -4.22 11.80
N ILE A 46 -12.05 -3.67 12.59
CA ILE A 46 -11.86 -3.99 14.00
C ILE A 46 -12.02 -2.70 14.80
N SER A 47 -13.23 -2.44 15.28
CA SER A 47 -13.54 -1.25 16.09
C SER A 47 -13.07 -1.35 17.55
N ALA A 48 -12.76 -2.57 18.01
CA ALA A 48 -12.31 -2.86 19.35
C ALA A 48 -11.29 -4.01 19.31
N PRO A 49 -9.99 -3.73 19.06
CA PRO A 49 -8.97 -4.77 19.01
C PRO A 49 -8.76 -5.38 20.40
N ASP A 50 -8.49 -6.69 20.44
CA ASP A 50 -8.22 -7.43 21.70
C ASP A 50 -6.97 -6.89 22.43
N GLU A 51 -6.01 -6.38 21.66
CA GLU A 51 -4.79 -5.76 22.16
C GLU A 51 -4.66 -4.35 21.57
N ASP A 52 -4.40 -3.36 22.43
CA ASP A 52 -4.18 -1.97 22.01
C ASP A 52 -2.92 -1.86 21.11
N PRO A 53 -3.04 -1.36 19.87
CA PRO A 53 -1.89 -1.16 19.00
C PRO A 53 -0.98 0.01 19.42
N ALA A 54 -1.46 0.99 20.19
CA ALA A 54 -0.73 2.21 20.50
C ALA A 54 0.67 1.98 21.11
N PRO A 55 0.86 1.09 22.12
CA PRO A 55 2.19 0.81 22.67
C PRO A 55 3.17 0.17 21.67
N LYS A 56 2.67 -0.46 20.60
CA LYS A 56 3.54 -0.99 19.53
C LYS A 56 4.04 0.14 18.63
N LEU A 57 3.17 1.10 18.31
CA LEU A 57 3.56 2.29 17.54
C LEU A 57 4.51 3.20 18.31
N ASP A 58 4.34 3.35 19.63
CA ASP A 58 5.22 4.17 20.47
C ASP A 58 6.66 3.66 20.52
N ARG A 59 6.89 2.38 20.19
CA ARG A 59 8.23 1.78 20.09
C ARG A 59 8.92 2.02 18.74
N MET A 60 8.17 2.41 17.71
CA MET A 60 8.73 2.72 16.40
C MET A 60 9.43 4.08 16.40
N ARG A 61 10.41 4.24 15.52
CA ARG A 61 11.01 5.54 15.26
C ARG A 61 10.02 6.42 14.50
N VAL A 62 9.81 7.66 14.94
CA VAL A 62 9.17 8.70 14.12
C VAL A 62 10.25 9.45 13.35
N ALA A 63 10.09 9.59 12.04
CA ALA A 63 11.01 10.35 11.22
C ALA A 63 10.96 11.85 11.54
N GLU A 64 12.11 12.52 11.49
CA GLU A 64 12.19 13.97 11.71
C GLU A 64 11.53 14.75 10.56
N LEU A 65 11.80 14.35 9.32
CA LEU A 65 11.20 14.92 8.11
C LEU A 65 9.85 14.28 7.80
N THR A 66 8.98 15.01 7.11
CA THR A 66 7.77 14.41 6.54
C THR A 66 8.12 13.44 5.42
N TYR A 67 7.18 12.53 5.08
CA TYR A 67 7.34 11.58 3.99
C TYR A 67 7.84 12.25 2.70
N ARG A 68 7.18 13.35 2.32
CA ARG A 68 7.49 14.09 1.09
C ARG A 68 8.84 14.80 1.14
N GLU A 69 9.24 15.32 2.30
CA GLU A 69 10.50 16.05 2.43
C GLU A 69 11.74 15.15 2.39
N ASP A 70 11.58 13.90 2.82
CA ASP A 70 12.66 12.91 2.91
C ASP A 70 12.81 12.06 1.63
N PHE A 71 11.82 12.12 0.72
CA PHE A 71 11.88 11.46 -0.58
C PHE A 71 13.08 11.98 -1.40
N GLY A 72 13.93 11.08 -1.87
CA GLY A 72 15.16 11.39 -2.59
C GLY A 72 16.30 11.93 -1.71
N LYS A 73 16.16 11.88 -0.37
CA LYS A 73 17.22 12.27 0.58
C LYS A 73 17.53 11.18 1.60
N GLY A 74 16.50 10.61 2.20
CA GLY A 74 16.61 9.53 3.18
C GLY A 74 16.13 8.19 2.64
N TYR A 75 15.30 8.20 1.60
CA TYR A 75 14.77 6.99 0.98
C TYR A 75 14.36 7.19 -0.48
N ASP A 76 14.12 6.07 -1.16
CA ASP A 76 13.46 6.01 -2.46
C ASP A 76 12.38 4.91 -2.49
N THR A 77 11.55 4.87 -3.53
CA THR A 77 10.47 3.90 -3.70
C THR A 77 10.71 3.03 -4.92
N PRO A 78 10.36 1.72 -4.87
CA PRO A 78 10.60 0.82 -6.00
C PRO A 78 9.85 1.23 -7.29
N TYR A 79 8.73 1.92 -7.12
CA TYR A 79 7.84 2.46 -8.17
C TYR A 79 7.26 3.81 -7.72
N GLY A 80 6.24 4.33 -8.42
CA GLY A 80 5.61 5.61 -8.10
C GLY A 80 4.59 5.55 -6.95
N ASN A 81 4.30 6.71 -6.38
CA ASN A 81 3.16 6.90 -5.48
C ASN A 81 2.39 8.13 -5.91
N ASP A 82 1.06 8.02 -5.94
CA ASP A 82 0.19 9.16 -6.21
C ASP A 82 -0.08 9.91 -4.92
N MET A 83 0.00 11.24 -4.99
CA MET A 83 -0.31 12.13 -3.88
C MET A 83 -1.40 13.12 -4.26
N ASP A 84 -2.22 13.51 -3.27
CA ASP A 84 -3.10 14.66 -3.42
C ASP A 84 -2.32 15.99 -3.44
N LYS A 85 -3.04 17.09 -3.68
CA LYS A 85 -2.45 18.44 -3.70
C LYS A 85 -1.78 18.86 -2.38
N ASN A 86 -2.11 18.21 -1.27
CA ASN A 86 -1.57 18.52 0.06
C ASN A 86 -0.40 17.59 0.42
N GLY A 87 -0.08 16.59 -0.41
CA GLY A 87 1.02 15.65 -0.20
C GLY A 87 0.64 14.37 0.53
N TYR A 88 -0.66 14.08 0.72
CA TYR A 88 -1.10 12.78 1.24
C TYR A 88 -1.09 11.74 0.12
N ILE A 89 -0.57 10.55 0.40
CA ILE A 89 -0.58 9.44 -0.56
C ILE A 89 -2.03 9.02 -0.78
N ILE A 90 -2.45 8.86 -2.04
CA ILE A 90 -3.80 8.41 -2.41
C ILE A 90 -3.77 7.08 -3.17
N GLY A 91 -2.59 6.65 -3.61
CA GLY A 91 -2.35 5.31 -4.10
C GLY A 91 -0.86 5.01 -4.23
N ILE A 92 -0.54 3.72 -4.26
CA ILE A 92 0.83 3.22 -4.22
C ILE A 92 1.05 2.18 -5.31
N GLU A 93 2.12 2.32 -6.08
CA GLU A 93 2.67 1.25 -6.90
C GLU A 93 3.68 0.45 -6.08
N SER A 94 3.56 -0.86 -6.09
CA SER A 94 4.36 -1.74 -5.25
C SER A 94 4.71 -3.05 -5.96
N ASP A 95 5.71 -3.77 -5.45
CA ASP A 95 6.03 -5.15 -5.85
C ASP A 95 4.93 -6.12 -5.35
N LEU A 96 3.70 -5.89 -5.80
CA LEU A 96 2.51 -6.64 -5.45
C LEU A 96 2.08 -7.50 -6.64
N THR A 97 2.70 -8.67 -6.75
CA THR A 97 2.30 -9.68 -7.74
C THR A 97 0.97 -10.34 -7.37
N SER A 98 0.37 -11.03 -8.33
CA SER A 98 -0.89 -11.76 -8.13
C SER A 98 -0.78 -12.80 -7.00
N GLN A 99 0.35 -13.51 -6.98
CA GLN A 99 0.66 -14.49 -5.94
C GLN A 99 0.84 -13.80 -4.56
N ARG A 100 1.58 -12.70 -4.50
CA ARG A 100 1.83 -11.97 -3.25
C ARG A 100 0.53 -11.39 -2.68
N LEU A 101 -0.33 -10.84 -3.53
CA LEU A 101 -1.66 -10.36 -3.12
C LEU A 101 -2.49 -11.52 -2.53
N ALA A 102 -2.53 -12.67 -3.20
CA ALA A 102 -3.25 -13.83 -2.70
C ALA A 102 -2.72 -14.33 -1.36
N GLU A 103 -1.40 -14.35 -1.16
CA GLU A 103 -0.78 -14.67 0.13
C GLU A 103 -1.22 -13.71 1.24
N LEU A 104 -1.17 -12.40 0.97
CA LEU A 104 -1.56 -11.35 1.92
C LEU A 104 -3.04 -11.46 2.30
N LEU A 105 -3.93 -11.67 1.32
CA LEU A 105 -5.36 -11.88 1.58
C LEU A 105 -5.61 -13.15 2.39
N ASN A 106 -4.94 -14.26 2.04
CA ASN A 106 -5.08 -15.51 2.78
C ASN A 106 -4.59 -15.41 4.23
N ALA A 107 -3.58 -14.57 4.48
CA ALA A 107 -3.04 -14.26 5.79
C ALA A 107 -3.82 -13.18 6.56
N LYS A 108 -4.90 -12.63 5.99
CA LYS A 108 -5.67 -11.50 6.56
C LYS A 108 -4.79 -10.28 6.88
N ALA A 109 -3.82 -10.01 6.02
CA ALA A 109 -2.86 -8.92 6.19
C ALA A 109 -3.50 -7.53 6.11
N PHE A 110 -4.55 -7.38 5.31
CA PHE A 110 -5.28 -6.11 5.17
C PHE A 110 -6.40 -6.02 6.18
N GLN A 111 -6.37 -5.02 7.05
CA GLN A 111 -7.37 -4.77 8.10
C GLN A 111 -7.49 -3.26 8.30
N VAL A 112 -8.67 -2.81 8.71
CA VAL A 112 -8.87 -1.46 9.25
C VAL A 112 -9.13 -1.58 10.75
N ILE A 113 -8.34 -0.91 11.57
CA ILE A 113 -8.38 -1.02 13.02
C ILE A 113 -8.59 0.37 13.61
N ASP A 114 -9.60 0.52 14.47
CA ASP A 114 -9.76 1.73 15.25
C ASP A 114 -8.81 1.73 16.43
N MET A 115 -8.21 2.89 16.69
CA MET A 115 -7.35 3.06 17.84
C MET A 115 -7.28 4.51 18.30
N HIS A 116 -6.97 4.68 19.59
CA HIS A 116 -6.66 5.97 20.17
C HIS A 116 -5.15 6.08 20.41
N TRP A 117 -4.51 7.07 19.80
CA TRP A 117 -3.05 7.23 19.89
C TRP A 117 -2.68 8.71 19.98
N ARG A 118 -1.76 9.04 20.89
CA ARG A 118 -1.30 10.42 21.12
C ARG A 118 -2.44 11.44 21.32
N GLY A 119 -3.52 11.03 21.99
CA GLY A 119 -4.65 11.90 22.29
C GLY A 119 -5.63 12.12 21.13
N ARG A 120 -5.55 11.34 20.06
CA ARG A 120 -6.45 11.43 18.90
C ARG A 120 -6.87 10.04 18.42
N ASP A 121 -8.07 9.95 17.86
CA ASP A 121 -8.57 8.73 17.24
C ASP A 121 -8.01 8.59 15.81
N TYR A 122 -7.65 7.36 15.44
CA TYR A 122 -7.13 7.00 14.13
C TYR A 122 -7.79 5.72 13.61
N HIS A 123 -7.89 5.63 12.28
CA HIS A 123 -8.04 4.39 11.56
C HIS A 123 -6.66 3.93 11.06
N LEU A 124 -6.21 2.77 11.52
CA LEU A 124 -5.02 2.09 11.01
C LEU A 124 -5.43 1.11 9.91
N LEU A 125 -5.00 1.38 8.69
CA LEU A 125 -5.04 0.44 7.57
C LEU A 125 -3.72 -0.35 7.53
N THR A 126 -3.78 -1.67 7.69
CA THR A 126 -2.63 -2.57 7.56
C THR A 126 -2.44 -3.04 6.11
N LEU A 127 -1.20 -3.17 5.66
CA LEU A 127 -0.84 -3.67 4.31
C LEU A 127 0.03 -4.94 4.34
N ASP A 128 0.36 -5.44 5.52
CA ASP A 128 1.07 -6.71 5.73
C ASP A 128 0.57 -7.37 7.02
N THR A 129 1.11 -8.53 7.38
CA THR A 129 0.74 -9.21 8.63
C THR A 129 1.02 -8.34 9.85
N ALA A 130 0.22 -8.48 10.91
CA ALA A 130 0.37 -7.68 12.13
C ALA A 130 1.81 -7.70 12.71
N GLU A 131 2.49 -8.85 12.67
CA GLU A 131 3.90 -8.97 13.06
C GLU A 131 4.81 -8.00 12.29
N LYS A 132 4.62 -7.89 10.97
CA LYS A 132 5.42 -7.00 10.12
C LYS A 132 5.00 -5.55 10.22
N VAL A 133 3.72 -5.28 10.45
CA VAL A 133 3.22 -3.90 10.63
C VAL A 133 3.74 -3.31 11.94
N PHE A 134 3.71 -4.08 13.01
CA PHE A 134 4.09 -3.66 14.36
C PHE A 134 5.54 -3.94 14.72
N ASP A 135 6.40 -4.22 13.74
CA ASP A 135 7.84 -4.36 13.95
C ASP A 135 8.43 -3.01 14.41
N GLU A 136 9.11 -3.00 15.56
CA GLU A 136 9.72 -1.79 16.13
C GLU A 136 10.81 -1.17 15.24
N ARG A 137 11.35 -1.94 14.29
CA ARG A 137 12.32 -1.46 13.30
C ARG A 137 11.66 -0.64 12.19
N ASN A 138 10.33 -0.66 12.09
CA ASN A 138 9.62 0.21 11.17
C ASN A 138 9.76 1.68 11.59
N THR A 139 9.59 2.56 10.61
CA THR A 139 9.60 4.01 10.82
C THR A 139 8.23 4.57 10.47
N LEU A 140 7.75 5.47 11.33
CA LEU A 140 6.57 6.27 11.12
C LEU A 140 6.97 7.58 10.46
N TYR A 141 6.48 7.82 9.24
CA TYR A 141 6.58 9.12 8.61
C TYR A 141 5.30 9.90 8.79
N ARG A 142 5.44 11.16 9.24
CA ARG A 142 4.36 12.14 9.18
C ARG A 142 4.11 12.49 7.71
N MET A 143 2.86 12.49 7.27
CA MET A 143 2.52 12.97 5.91
C MET A 143 2.48 14.49 5.83
N SER A 144 2.20 15.15 6.96
CA SER A 144 2.15 16.60 7.11
C SER A 144 2.58 17.02 8.52
N ASP A 145 2.80 18.30 8.74
CA ASP A 145 3.06 18.86 10.07
C ASP A 145 1.85 18.84 11.01
N LEU A 146 0.66 18.51 10.51
CA LEU A 146 -0.55 18.40 11.34
C LEU A 146 -0.61 17.10 12.16
N GLU A 147 0.30 16.16 11.88
CA GLU A 147 0.32 14.83 12.50
C GLU A 147 -1.06 14.16 12.46
N ASP A 148 -1.76 14.33 11.35
CA ASP A 148 -3.10 13.81 11.10
C ASP A 148 -3.10 12.51 10.28
N VAL A 149 -2.03 12.28 9.54
CA VAL A 149 -1.80 11.06 8.79
C VAL A 149 -0.35 10.64 8.93
N PHE A 150 -0.14 9.34 9.18
CA PHE A 150 1.16 8.70 9.21
C PHE A 150 1.21 7.53 8.24
N VAL A 151 2.40 7.26 7.72
CA VAL A 151 2.67 6.03 6.98
C VAL A 151 3.73 5.22 7.73
N ILE A 152 3.48 3.92 7.87
CA ILE A 152 4.42 2.95 8.46
C ILE A 152 5.22 2.37 7.32
N VAL A 153 6.54 2.52 7.36
CA VAL A 153 7.45 1.98 6.35
C VAL A 153 8.52 1.11 6.97
N ASN A 154 8.94 0.11 6.21
CA ASN A 154 10.13 -0.66 6.48
C ASN A 154 11.19 -0.31 5.45
N PHE A 155 12.44 -0.14 5.88
CA PHE A 155 13.55 0.09 4.98
C PHE A 155 14.12 -1.24 4.49
N GLY A 156 13.92 -1.51 3.20
CA GLY A 156 14.54 -2.59 2.47
C GLY A 156 15.99 -2.27 2.08
N LYS A 157 16.64 -3.24 1.42
CA LYS A 157 17.95 -3.02 0.82
C LYS A 157 17.80 -2.16 -0.45
N PRO A 158 18.81 -1.34 -0.80
CA PRO A 158 18.87 -0.70 -2.11
C PRO A 158 18.72 -1.76 -3.23
N LYS A 159 17.99 -1.44 -4.30
CA LYS A 159 17.80 -2.36 -5.42
C LYS A 159 19.08 -2.38 -6.25
N ILE A 160 19.73 -3.55 -6.34
CA ILE A 160 20.82 -3.74 -7.30
C ILE A 160 20.14 -4.12 -8.63
N VAL A 161 20.04 -3.18 -9.55
CA VAL A 161 19.59 -3.48 -10.92
C VAL A 161 20.77 -4.04 -11.70
N MET A 162 20.72 -5.32 -12.05
CA MET A 162 21.70 -5.94 -12.95
C MET A 162 21.16 -5.95 -14.37
N ASN A 163 21.81 -5.20 -15.26
CA ASN A 163 21.61 -5.24 -16.70
C ASN A 163 22.70 -6.10 -17.37
N GLU A 164 22.36 -6.75 -18.49
CA GLU A 164 23.17 -7.77 -19.18
C GLU A 164 24.52 -7.27 -19.74
N GLN A 165 24.83 -5.96 -19.67
CA GLN A 165 26.05 -5.38 -20.25
C GLN A 165 26.82 -4.41 -19.32
N ASN A 166 26.93 -4.73 -18.03
CA ASN A 166 27.65 -4.01 -16.96
C ASN A 166 26.73 -3.20 -16.05
N VAL A 167 26.91 -3.46 -14.75
CA VAL A 167 26.27 -2.85 -13.58
C VAL A 167 26.07 -1.35 -13.77
N VAL A 168 24.81 -0.94 -13.88
CA VAL A 168 24.41 0.45 -13.64
C VAL A 168 23.76 0.49 -12.26
N LEU A 169 24.51 0.99 -11.28
CA LEU A 169 23.94 1.49 -10.02
C LEU A 169 23.15 2.75 -10.40
N ASP A 170 21.84 2.61 -10.51
CA ASP A 170 20.93 3.75 -10.65
C ASP A 170 19.96 3.71 -9.48
N THR A 171 20.45 4.20 -8.35
CA THR A 171 20.01 5.44 -7.71
C THR A 171 21.08 5.78 -6.67
N ASP A 172 21.14 7.01 -6.16
CA ASP A 172 21.89 7.30 -4.93
C ASP A 172 21.61 6.18 -3.90
N ASP A 173 22.59 5.74 -3.09
CA ASP A 173 22.56 4.56 -2.15
C ASP A 173 21.41 4.53 -1.10
N LEU A 174 20.34 5.28 -1.33
CA LEU A 174 19.13 5.37 -0.54
C LEU A 174 18.46 4.00 -0.40
N PRO A 175 18.04 3.64 0.81
CA PRO A 175 17.24 2.45 1.02
C PRO A 175 15.86 2.59 0.36
N LEU A 176 15.37 1.49 -0.21
CA LEU A 176 14.00 1.43 -0.70
C LEU A 176 13.03 1.19 0.45
N ILE A 177 11.89 1.87 0.44
CA ILE A 177 10.84 1.63 1.43
C ILE A 177 9.80 0.60 0.95
N GLU A 178 9.30 -0.17 1.90
CA GLU A 178 8.10 -1.00 1.78
C GLU A 178 7.02 -0.46 2.70
N PHE A 179 5.83 -0.20 2.16
CA PHE A 179 4.68 0.23 2.95
C PHE A 179 4.13 -0.92 3.81
N ARG A 180 3.95 -0.65 5.10
CA ARG A 180 3.37 -1.59 6.07
C ARG A 180 1.97 -1.20 6.50
N GLY A 181 1.65 0.09 6.50
CA GLY A 181 0.32 0.57 6.86
C GLY A 181 0.20 2.09 6.84
N PHE A 182 -1.02 2.55 7.04
CA PHE A 182 -1.38 3.96 7.07
C PHE A 182 -2.25 4.24 8.28
N LEU A 183 -1.95 5.31 9.01
CA LEU A 183 -2.83 5.83 10.06
C LEU A 183 -3.42 7.14 9.58
N SER A 184 -4.74 7.29 9.71
CA SER A 184 -5.43 8.55 9.43
C SER A 184 -6.39 8.89 10.55
N SER A 185 -6.31 10.12 11.06
CA SER A 185 -7.31 10.69 11.95
C SER A 185 -8.36 11.51 11.19
N ARG A 186 -8.45 11.31 9.87
CA ARG A 186 -9.24 12.11 8.95
C ARG A 186 -10.23 11.25 8.20
N ASP A 187 -11.50 11.60 8.28
CA ASP A 187 -12.56 10.88 7.57
C ASP A 187 -12.56 11.12 6.06
N ASP A 188 -11.98 12.25 5.63
CA ASP A 188 -11.85 12.60 4.22
C ASP A 188 -10.64 11.95 3.53
N LEU A 189 -9.73 11.34 4.30
CA LEU A 189 -8.58 10.59 3.79
C LEU A 189 -8.66 9.13 4.23
N TYR A 190 -8.69 8.25 3.24
CA TYR A 190 -8.91 6.80 3.39
C TYR A 190 -10.30 6.47 3.95
N PRO A 191 -11.38 6.90 3.27
CA PRO A 191 -12.73 6.80 3.80
C PRO A 191 -13.11 5.33 4.05
N LEU A 192 -13.59 5.04 5.27
CA LEU A 192 -13.88 3.68 5.72
C LEU A 192 -14.81 2.92 4.76
N ASP A 193 -15.88 3.56 4.30
CA ASP A 193 -16.82 2.98 3.34
C ASP A 193 -16.15 2.53 2.03
N PHE A 194 -15.14 3.27 1.58
CA PHE A 194 -14.35 2.86 0.44
C PHE A 194 -13.44 1.71 0.82
N LEU A 195 -12.68 1.82 1.92
CA LEU A 195 -11.74 0.78 2.36
C LEU A 195 -12.41 -0.58 2.53
N LEU A 196 -13.58 -0.63 3.19
CA LEU A 196 -14.31 -1.86 3.48
C LEU A 196 -15.03 -2.45 2.27
N LYS A 197 -15.36 -1.64 1.25
CA LYS A 197 -15.85 -2.12 -0.06
C LYS A 197 -14.65 -2.46 -0.94
N SER A 198 -13.98 -3.56 -0.60
CA SER A 198 -12.81 -4.05 -1.33
C SER A 198 -13.16 -4.41 -2.77
N ASP A 199 -12.34 -3.97 -3.72
CA ASP A 199 -12.45 -4.31 -5.13
C ASP A 199 -11.09 -4.82 -5.62
N PHE A 200 -11.00 -6.12 -5.90
CA PHE A 200 -9.78 -6.74 -6.39
C PHE A 200 -9.91 -6.96 -7.89
N ARG A 201 -8.94 -6.47 -8.65
CA ARG A 201 -8.86 -6.66 -10.11
C ARG A 201 -7.53 -7.32 -10.43
N LEU A 202 -7.61 -8.54 -10.93
CA LEU A 202 -6.43 -9.35 -11.13
C LEU A 202 -6.63 -10.22 -12.36
N SER A 203 -5.64 -10.21 -13.25
CA SER A 203 -5.59 -11.14 -14.37
C SER A 203 -4.45 -12.13 -14.18
N LEU A 204 -4.73 -13.44 -14.26
CA LEU A 204 -3.68 -14.47 -14.22
C LEU A 204 -3.02 -14.69 -15.58
N LYS A 205 -3.57 -14.10 -16.63
CA LYS A 205 -3.16 -14.30 -18.03
C LYS A 205 -2.86 -12.95 -18.69
N PRO A 206 -2.04 -12.93 -19.75
CA PRO A 206 -1.92 -11.74 -20.59
C PRO A 206 -3.29 -11.23 -21.03
N PRO A 207 -3.52 -9.91 -21.07
CA PRO A 207 -4.70 -9.38 -21.76
C PRO A 207 -4.69 -9.83 -23.22
N ASP A 208 -5.86 -10.17 -23.76
CA ASP A 208 -6.01 -10.55 -25.16
C ASP A 208 -5.42 -9.44 -26.07
N PRO A 209 -4.51 -9.76 -27.00
CA PRO A 209 -3.93 -8.78 -27.93
C PRO A 209 -4.96 -7.92 -28.66
N GLU A 210 -6.16 -8.45 -28.92
CA GLU A 210 -7.25 -7.71 -29.56
C GLU A 210 -7.92 -6.69 -28.60
N ILE A 211 -7.92 -6.96 -27.29
CA ILE A 211 -8.33 -6.00 -26.26
C ILE A 211 -7.30 -4.87 -26.16
N ILE A 212 -6.01 -5.19 -26.20
CA ILE A 212 -4.92 -4.19 -26.16
C ILE A 212 -5.03 -3.22 -27.34
N LYS A 213 -5.24 -3.73 -28.57
CA LYS A 213 -5.46 -2.88 -29.76
C LYS A 213 -6.66 -1.95 -29.60
N LYS A 214 -7.75 -2.44 -29.02
CA LYS A 214 -8.98 -1.65 -28.83
C LYS A 214 -8.81 -0.55 -27.77
N ILE A 215 -7.89 -0.72 -26.81
CA ILE A 215 -7.58 0.24 -25.76
C ILE A 215 -6.58 1.31 -26.25
N LEU A 216 -5.59 0.91 -27.07
CA LEU A 216 -4.51 1.80 -27.49
C LEU A 216 -4.76 2.59 -28.78
N GLY A 217 -5.77 2.21 -29.57
CA GLY A 217 -6.12 2.88 -30.83
C GLY A 217 -5.33 2.35 -32.03
#